data_AF-A0A0N1I9F1-F1
#
_entry.id   AF-A0A0N1I9F1-F1
#
_cell.length_a   1.000
_cell.length_b   1.000
_cell.length_c   1.000
_cell.angle_alpha   90.00
_cell.angle_beta   90.00
_cell.angle_gamma   90.00
#
_symmetry.space_group_name_H-M   'P 1'
#
loop_
_entity.id
_entity.type
_entity.pdbx_description
1 polymer ?
#
loop_
_entity_poly.entity_id
_entity_poly.type
_entity_poly.pdbx_seq_one_letter_code
_entity_poly.pdbx_strand_id
1 'polypeptide(L)'
;MYEELPPNEFWLNFMYMTNLLKMLTRQINSDEMQHAFLNINQSCLQELTQQIIVKFLVLFAAVALASADVAHIVRTDESQAPILKSDYNSDPVGNYQYAYETGNGIAAQAEGIVKNPNSEAATLEVKGSVRYTSPDGTPVETTYVADENGYQAQGSHIPVPPPIPELILRSLQYIADHPPPAEYIKKTVV
;
A
#
# COMPACT_ATOMS: atom_id res chain seq x y z
N MET A 1 -109.36 11.43 -47.98
CA MET A 1 -108.43 12.20 -48.83
C MET A 1 -107.32 12.69 -47.91
N TYR A 2 -106.26 11.88 -47.77
CA TYR A 2 -105.02 12.26 -47.10
C TYR A 2 -103.88 11.88 -48.04
N GLU A 3 -103.03 12.86 -48.26
CA GLU A 3 -102.02 12.97 -49.30
C GLU A 3 -100.75 12.22 -48.88
N GLU A 4 -100.23 11.34 -49.74
CA GLU A 4 -99.01 10.58 -49.49
C GLU A 4 -97.78 11.51 -49.58
N LEU A 5 -97.08 11.68 -48.45
CA LEU A 5 -95.80 12.40 -48.37
C LEU A 5 -94.66 11.52 -48.94
N PRO A 6 -93.68 12.10 -49.67
CA PRO A 6 -92.68 11.33 -50.39
C PRO A 6 -91.64 10.71 -49.42
N PRO A 7 -91.16 9.49 -49.71
CA PRO A 7 -90.09 8.88 -48.94
C PRO A 7 -88.73 9.40 -49.43
N ASN A 8 -87.78 9.56 -48.49
CA ASN A 8 -86.37 9.07 -48.57
C ASN A 8 -85.14 10.01 -48.53
N GLU A 9 -85.23 11.32 -48.32
CA GLU A 9 -84.03 12.19 -48.16
C GLU A 9 -83.22 11.94 -46.85
N PHE A 10 -83.90 11.48 -45.79
CA PHE A 10 -83.29 11.33 -44.46
C PHE A 10 -82.31 10.14 -44.36
N TRP A 11 -82.66 9.03 -45.00
CA TRP A 11 -81.89 7.80 -44.95
C TRP A 11 -80.60 7.89 -45.79
N LEU A 12 -80.63 8.62 -46.90
CA LEU A 12 -79.44 8.84 -47.73
C LEU A 12 -78.40 9.69 -46.99
N ASN A 13 -78.83 10.78 -46.35
CA ASN A 13 -77.94 11.64 -45.57
C ASN A 13 -77.35 10.90 -44.35
N PHE A 14 -78.13 10.05 -43.69
CA PHE A 14 -77.63 9.23 -42.58
C PHE A 14 -76.60 8.18 -43.05
N MET A 15 -76.82 7.56 -44.21
CA MET A 15 -75.87 6.59 -44.78
C MET A 15 -74.56 7.28 -45.24
N TYR A 16 -74.64 8.48 -45.82
CA TYR A 16 -73.47 9.25 -46.22
C TYR A 16 -72.64 9.72 -45.02
N MET A 17 -73.27 10.22 -43.95
CA MET A 17 -72.57 10.64 -42.74
C MET A 17 -71.88 9.48 -42.03
N THR A 18 -72.52 8.32 -41.93
CA THR A 18 -71.89 7.15 -41.29
C THR A 18 -70.73 6.58 -42.10
N ASN A 19 -70.79 6.64 -43.44
CA ASN A 19 -69.67 6.28 -44.31
C ASN A 19 -68.54 7.30 -44.26
N LEU A 20 -68.84 8.61 -44.19
CA LEU A 20 -67.83 9.65 -44.04
C LEU A 20 -67.15 9.58 -42.67
N LEU A 21 -67.92 9.30 -41.59
CA LEU A 21 -67.38 9.13 -40.25
C LEU A 21 -66.52 7.87 -40.14
N LYS A 22 -66.90 6.78 -40.82
CA LYS A 22 -66.08 5.55 -40.95
C LYS A 22 -64.82 5.78 -41.78
N MET A 23 -64.89 6.60 -42.83
CA MET A 23 -63.75 6.96 -43.67
C MET A 23 -62.77 7.87 -42.91
N LEU A 24 -63.27 8.87 -42.19
CA LEU A 24 -62.48 9.77 -41.34
C LEU A 24 -61.85 9.04 -40.15
N THR A 25 -62.54 8.07 -39.54
CA THR A 25 -61.95 7.23 -38.48
C THR A 25 -60.94 6.21 -39.01
N ARG A 26 -61.07 5.74 -40.26
CA ARG A 26 -60.02 4.95 -40.94
C ARG A 26 -58.76 5.78 -41.24
N GLN A 27 -58.91 7.08 -41.46
CA GLN A 27 -57.81 7.98 -41.79
C GLN A 27 -56.97 8.39 -40.57
N ILE A 28 -57.44 8.13 -39.34
CA ILE A 28 -56.75 8.46 -38.08
C ILE A 28 -55.93 7.26 -37.53
N ASN A 29 -56.14 6.04 -38.04
CA ASN A 29 -55.43 4.83 -37.65
C ASN A 29 -54.44 4.37 -38.74
N SER A 30 -53.50 5.24 -39.12
CA SER A 30 -52.37 4.78 -39.93
C SER A 30 -51.36 4.09 -39.01
N ASP A 31 -51.15 2.79 -39.20
CA ASP A 31 -50.14 1.99 -38.49
C ASP A 31 -48.72 2.63 -38.52
N GLU A 32 -48.43 3.47 -39.52
CA GLU A 32 -47.21 4.31 -39.59
C GLU A 32 -47.06 5.29 -38.42
N MET A 33 -48.15 5.92 -37.97
CA MET A 33 -48.10 6.86 -36.84
C MET A 33 -47.82 6.10 -35.54
N GLN A 34 -48.47 4.94 -35.33
CA GLN A 34 -48.23 4.15 -34.12
C GLN A 34 -46.80 3.60 -34.06
N HIS A 35 -46.24 3.15 -35.18
CA HIS A 35 -44.83 2.72 -35.25
C HIS A 35 -43.85 3.88 -35.03
N ALA A 36 -44.12 5.08 -35.56
CA ALA A 36 -43.31 6.26 -35.30
C ALA A 36 -43.33 6.66 -33.81
N PHE A 37 -44.51 6.64 -33.17
CA PHE A 37 -44.64 6.93 -31.74
C PHE A 37 -43.95 5.89 -30.84
N LEU A 38 -44.03 4.59 -31.19
CA LEU A 38 -43.34 3.54 -30.44
C LEU A 38 -41.81 3.67 -30.56
N ASN A 39 -41.31 3.92 -31.78
CA ASN A 39 -39.88 4.09 -32.05
C ASN A 39 -39.33 5.35 -31.37
N ILE A 40 -40.05 6.48 -31.37
CA ILE A 40 -39.61 7.71 -30.69
C ILE A 40 -39.54 7.49 -29.17
N ASN A 41 -40.52 6.80 -28.59
CA ASN A 41 -40.50 6.46 -27.16
C ASN A 41 -39.36 5.50 -26.80
N GLN A 42 -39.11 4.46 -27.62
CA GLN A 42 -37.98 3.54 -27.40
C GLN A 42 -36.62 4.24 -27.57
N SER A 43 -36.46 5.13 -28.55
CA SER A 43 -35.22 5.87 -28.80
C SER A 43 -34.88 6.77 -27.61
N CYS A 44 -35.88 7.49 -27.08
CA CYS A 44 -35.73 8.38 -25.92
C CYS A 44 -35.36 7.60 -24.64
N LEU A 45 -36.01 6.46 -24.40
CA LEU A 45 -35.66 5.58 -23.28
C LEU A 45 -34.25 4.99 -23.42
N GLN A 46 -33.77 4.76 -24.65
CA GLN A 46 -32.43 4.26 -24.92
C GLN A 46 -31.35 5.32 -24.66
N GLU A 47 -31.58 6.58 -25.01
CA GLU A 47 -30.66 7.68 -24.67
C GLU A 47 -30.61 7.97 -23.16
N LEU A 48 -31.77 7.95 -22.49
CA LEU A 48 -31.86 8.14 -21.04
C LEU A 48 -31.16 7.01 -20.27
N THR A 49 -31.29 5.75 -20.72
CA THR A 49 -30.58 4.62 -20.11
C THR A 49 -29.08 4.69 -20.36
N GLN A 50 -28.63 5.14 -21.54
CA GLN A 50 -27.21 5.32 -21.83
C GLN A 50 -26.57 6.40 -20.95
N GLN A 51 -27.26 7.54 -20.75
CA GLN A 51 -26.83 8.61 -19.84
C GLN A 51 -26.71 8.15 -18.38
N ILE A 52 -27.64 7.32 -17.92
CA ILE A 52 -27.65 6.79 -16.55
C ILE A 52 -26.51 5.78 -16.36
N ILE A 53 -26.32 4.85 -17.30
CA ILE A 53 -25.27 3.81 -17.22
C ILE A 53 -23.88 4.43 -17.21
N VAL A 54 -23.60 5.42 -18.06
CA VAL A 54 -22.28 6.08 -18.11
C VAL A 54 -21.99 6.83 -16.82
N LYS A 55 -22.98 7.49 -16.21
CA LYS A 55 -22.79 8.19 -14.92
C LYS A 55 -22.52 7.21 -13.79
N PHE A 56 -23.21 6.07 -13.76
CA PHE A 56 -22.92 5.01 -12.79
C PHE A 56 -21.53 4.39 -13.01
N LEU A 57 -21.10 4.18 -14.25
CA LEU A 57 -19.75 3.69 -14.56
C LEU A 57 -18.67 4.68 -14.16
N VAL A 58 -18.86 5.99 -14.41
CA VAL A 58 -17.93 7.04 -14.00
C VAL A 58 -17.85 7.15 -12.47
N LEU A 59 -18.99 7.07 -11.78
CA LEU A 59 -19.03 7.07 -10.31
C LEU A 59 -18.30 5.85 -9.74
N PHE A 60 -18.53 4.66 -10.30
CA PHE A 60 -17.87 3.42 -9.86
C PHE A 60 -16.37 3.47 -10.11
N ALA A 61 -15.93 4.00 -11.25
CA ALA A 61 -14.52 4.21 -11.56
C ALA A 61 -13.86 5.21 -10.59
N ALA A 62 -14.54 6.31 -10.24
CA ALA A 62 -14.04 7.29 -9.29
C ALA A 62 -13.89 6.70 -7.87
N VAL A 63 -14.85 5.89 -7.43
CA VAL A 63 -14.78 5.18 -6.13
C VAL A 63 -13.68 4.13 -6.14
N ALA A 64 -13.51 3.39 -7.24
CA ALA A 64 -12.42 2.42 -7.39
C ALA A 64 -11.04 3.10 -7.32
N LEU A 65 -10.87 4.23 -8.00
CA LEU A 65 -9.64 5.03 -7.94
C LEU A 65 -9.36 5.57 -6.53
N ALA A 66 -10.39 6.05 -5.83
CA ALA A 66 -10.25 6.50 -4.44
C ALA A 66 -9.91 5.35 -3.47
N SER A 67 -10.39 4.13 -3.73
CA SER A 67 -10.12 2.96 -2.88
C SER A 67 -8.72 2.37 -3.06
N ALA A 68 -8.08 2.57 -4.22
CA ALA A 68 -6.74 2.04 -4.49
C ALA A 68 -5.65 2.67 -3.61
N ASP A 69 -5.87 3.91 -3.15
CA ASP A 69 -4.92 4.62 -2.28
C ASP A 69 -5.13 4.30 -0.79
N VAL A 70 -6.19 3.59 -0.39
CA VAL A 70 -6.43 3.25 1.03
C VAL A 70 -5.58 2.06 1.49
N ALA A 71 -4.94 1.33 0.57
CA ALA A 71 -4.12 0.16 0.89
C ALA A 71 -2.92 0.48 1.79
N HIS A 72 -2.40 1.72 1.78
CA HIS A 72 -1.31 2.13 2.68
C HIS A 72 -1.77 2.58 4.08
N ILE A 73 -3.08 2.75 4.29
CA ILE A 73 -3.67 3.27 5.54
C ILE A 73 -4.20 2.14 6.43
N VAL A 74 -4.33 0.92 5.91
CA VAL A 74 -4.65 -0.26 6.73
C VAL A 74 -3.43 -0.60 7.57
N ARG A 75 -3.32 0.05 8.73
CA ARG A 75 -2.48 -0.43 9.82
C ARG A 75 -3.07 -1.77 10.26
N THR A 76 -2.50 -2.86 9.74
CA THR A 76 -2.60 -4.16 10.40
C THR A 76 -2.21 -3.96 11.86
N ASP A 77 -2.96 -4.56 12.76
CA ASP A 77 -2.62 -4.54 14.18
C ASP A 77 -1.18 -5.07 14.32
N GLU A 78 -0.22 -4.18 14.62
CA GLU A 78 1.21 -4.50 14.71
C GLU A 78 1.46 -5.65 15.70
N SER A 79 0.54 -5.84 16.66
CA SER A 79 0.59 -6.95 17.62
C SER A 79 0.34 -8.33 17.00
N GLN A 80 -0.21 -8.39 15.79
CA GLN A 80 -0.58 -9.62 15.07
C GLN A 80 0.28 -9.84 13.80
N ALA A 81 1.46 -9.23 13.72
CA ALA A 81 2.35 -9.41 12.58
C ALA A 81 2.75 -10.89 12.41
N PRO A 82 2.51 -11.52 11.24
CA PRO A 82 2.86 -12.92 11.02
C PRO A 82 4.38 -13.09 10.93
N ILE A 83 4.89 -14.25 11.35
CA ILE A 83 6.31 -14.59 11.16
C ILE A 83 6.48 -15.12 9.72
N LEU A 84 7.31 -14.45 8.92
CA LEU A 84 7.64 -14.83 7.55
C LEU A 84 8.79 -15.84 7.49
N LYS A 85 9.78 -15.67 8.37
CA LYS A 85 10.94 -16.56 8.48
C LYS A 85 11.31 -16.74 9.94
N SER A 86 11.70 -17.95 10.30
CA SER A 86 12.29 -18.27 11.61
C SER A 86 13.26 -19.42 11.45
N ASP A 87 14.50 -19.20 11.83
CA ASP A 87 15.59 -20.17 11.82
C ASP A 87 16.33 -20.09 13.17
N TYR A 88 16.67 -21.26 13.70
CA TYR A 88 17.45 -21.40 14.92
C TYR A 88 18.30 -22.66 14.82
N ASN A 89 19.60 -22.52 15.06
CA ASN A 89 20.54 -23.64 15.12
C ASN A 89 21.52 -23.42 16.27
N SER A 90 21.92 -24.51 16.93
CA SER A 90 22.86 -24.48 18.04
C SER A 90 23.71 -25.74 18.08
N ASP A 91 24.99 -25.57 18.38
CA ASP A 91 25.95 -26.65 18.49
C ASP A 91 26.12 -27.11 19.95
N PRO A 92 26.56 -28.37 20.19
CA PRO A 92 26.88 -28.86 21.54
C PRO A 92 28.01 -28.09 22.24
N VAL A 93 28.83 -27.36 21.48
CA VAL A 93 29.92 -26.51 21.98
C VAL A 93 29.38 -25.18 22.55
N GLY A 94 28.13 -24.83 22.26
CA GLY A 94 27.49 -23.59 22.71
C GLY A 94 27.45 -22.47 21.67
N ASN A 95 27.93 -22.73 20.45
CA ASN A 95 27.67 -21.83 19.33
C ASN A 95 26.19 -21.84 18.99
N TYR A 96 25.65 -20.69 18.57
CA TYR A 96 24.27 -20.61 18.12
C TYR A 96 24.12 -19.59 17.02
N GLN A 97 23.09 -19.75 16.22
CA GLN A 97 22.64 -18.79 15.24
C GLN A 97 21.12 -18.74 15.22
N TYR A 98 20.56 -17.56 15.07
CA TYR A 98 19.13 -17.40 14.84
C TYR A 98 18.89 -16.30 13.81
N ALA A 99 17.77 -16.42 13.10
CA ALA A 99 17.27 -15.37 12.24
C ALA A 99 15.75 -15.44 12.20
N TYR A 100 15.08 -14.30 12.34
CA TYR A 100 13.64 -14.21 12.14
C TYR A 100 13.25 -12.95 11.39
N GLU A 101 12.12 -13.03 10.70
CA GLU A 101 11.52 -11.95 9.95
C GLU A 101 10.00 -11.98 10.13
N THR A 102 9.42 -10.80 10.30
CA THR A 102 8.00 -10.58 10.57
C THR A 102 7.35 -9.80 9.43
N GLY A 103 6.03 -9.95 9.28
CA GLY A 103 5.25 -9.37 8.19
C GLY A 103 5.20 -7.84 8.19
N ASN A 104 5.47 -7.20 9.33
CA ASN A 104 5.60 -5.75 9.47
C ASN A 104 7.02 -5.23 9.21
N GLY A 105 7.93 -6.08 8.71
CA GLY A 105 9.28 -5.67 8.28
C GLY A 105 10.32 -5.65 9.40
N ILE A 106 10.01 -6.15 10.61
CA ILE A 106 11.01 -6.37 11.65
C ILE A 106 11.77 -7.65 11.30
N ALA A 107 13.11 -7.56 11.24
CA ALA A 107 13.95 -8.74 11.16
C ALA A 107 15.13 -8.61 12.11
N ALA A 108 15.52 -9.74 12.70
CA ALA A 108 16.71 -9.81 13.52
C ALA A 108 17.47 -11.10 13.24
N GLN A 109 18.78 -11.02 13.32
CA GLN A 109 19.67 -12.15 13.23
C GLN A 109 20.83 -11.98 14.21
N ALA A 110 21.28 -13.09 14.78
CA ALA A 110 22.53 -13.09 15.54
C ALA A 110 23.20 -14.45 15.50
N GLU A 111 24.52 -14.43 15.67
CA GLU A 111 25.38 -15.59 15.80
C GLU A 111 26.26 -15.39 17.03
N GLY A 112 26.32 -16.42 17.88
CA GLY A 112 27.19 -16.49 19.04
C GLY A 112 28.24 -17.57 18.84
N ILE A 113 29.52 -17.21 19.03
CA ILE A 113 30.67 -18.11 18.91
C ILE A 113 31.38 -18.20 20.26
N VAL A 114 31.49 -19.40 20.79
CA VAL A 114 32.24 -19.67 22.03
C VAL A 114 33.73 -19.80 21.69
N LYS A 115 34.54 -18.88 22.21
CA LYS A 115 35.99 -18.95 22.14
C LYS A 115 36.55 -19.68 23.36
N ASN A 116 37.59 -20.46 23.15
CA ASN A 116 38.28 -21.25 24.19
C ASN A 116 37.32 -22.15 25.04
N PRO A 117 36.45 -22.97 24.43
CA PRO A 117 35.41 -23.73 25.14
C PRO A 117 35.95 -24.73 26.19
N ASN A 118 37.23 -25.09 26.12
CA ASN A 118 37.88 -26.05 27.03
C ASN A 118 38.81 -25.39 28.06
N SER A 119 38.68 -24.08 28.29
CA SER A 119 39.51 -23.29 29.20
C SER A 119 38.63 -22.57 30.23
N GLU A 120 39.21 -22.23 31.40
CA GLU A 120 38.57 -21.30 32.35
C GLU A 120 38.38 -19.90 31.76
N ALA A 121 39.10 -19.57 30.68
CA ALA A 121 38.96 -18.33 29.90
C ALA A 121 37.98 -18.46 28.72
N ALA A 122 36.96 -19.32 28.84
CA ALA A 122 35.91 -19.41 27.84
C ALA A 122 35.14 -18.08 27.76
N THR A 123 35.04 -17.51 26.57
CA THR A 123 34.33 -16.25 26.31
C THR A 123 33.35 -16.43 25.16
N LEU A 124 32.28 -15.65 25.14
CA LEU A 124 31.26 -15.68 24.09
C LEU A 124 31.34 -14.38 23.30
N GLU A 125 31.56 -14.48 22.00
CA GLU A 125 31.43 -13.36 21.08
C GLU A 125 30.09 -13.48 20.35
N VAL A 126 29.26 -12.44 20.42
CA VAL A 126 27.96 -12.39 19.72
C VAL A 126 27.99 -11.27 18.69
N LYS A 127 27.61 -11.59 17.45
CA LYS A 127 27.40 -10.59 16.39
C LYS A 127 25.99 -10.69 15.88
N GLY A 128 25.35 -9.56 15.64
CA GLY A 128 24.00 -9.57 15.11
C GLY A 128 23.59 -8.27 14.46
N SER A 129 22.42 -8.31 13.85
CA SER A 129 21.74 -7.14 13.32
C SER A 129 20.25 -7.19 13.58
N VAL A 130 19.67 -6.02 13.76
CA VAL A 130 18.22 -5.81 13.90
C VAL A 130 17.81 -4.71 12.95
N ARG A 131 16.77 -4.94 12.17
CA ARG A 131 16.14 -3.94 11.32
C ARG A 131 14.66 -3.81 11.66
N TYR A 132 14.16 -2.58 11.63
CA TYR A 132 12.73 -2.29 11.78
C TYR A 132 12.41 -0.97 11.08
N THR A 133 11.13 -0.76 10.77
CA THR A 133 10.66 0.52 10.21
C THR A 133 10.20 1.40 11.37
N SER A 134 10.76 2.60 11.48
CA SER A 134 10.31 3.59 12.46
C SER A 134 8.88 4.07 12.16
N PRO A 135 8.15 4.63 13.14
CA PRO A 135 6.82 5.21 12.91
C PRO A 135 6.78 6.29 11.82
N ASP A 136 7.93 6.93 11.56
CA ASP A 136 8.13 7.94 10.51
C ASP A 136 8.35 7.33 9.11
N GLY A 137 8.33 6.00 8.98
CA GLY A 137 8.56 5.27 7.73
C GLY A 137 10.03 5.09 7.36
N THR A 138 10.96 5.60 8.18
CA THR A 138 12.40 5.45 7.92
C THR A 138 12.87 4.06 8.35
N PRO A 139 13.54 3.27 7.49
CA PRO A 139 14.14 2.01 7.90
C PRO A 139 15.31 2.27 8.85
N VAL A 140 15.28 1.62 10.00
CA VAL A 140 16.33 1.69 11.02
C VAL A 140 17.03 0.34 11.06
N GLU A 141 18.35 0.35 10.94
CA GLU A 141 19.19 -0.82 11.09
C GLU A 141 20.23 -0.59 12.19
N THR A 142 20.40 -1.61 13.02
CA THR A 142 21.38 -1.66 14.10
C THR A 142 22.23 -2.91 13.92
N THR A 143 23.53 -2.76 13.81
CA THR A 143 24.49 -3.86 13.90
C THR A 143 25.15 -3.83 15.26
N TYR A 144 25.53 -4.97 15.82
CA TYR A 144 26.24 -5.01 17.08
C TYR A 144 27.25 -6.15 17.16
N VAL A 145 28.28 -5.91 17.97
CA VAL A 145 29.27 -6.89 18.42
C VAL A 145 29.32 -6.85 19.93
N ALA A 146 29.12 -7.99 20.58
CA ALA A 146 29.28 -8.17 22.01
C ALA A 146 30.44 -9.12 22.26
N ASP A 147 31.52 -8.62 22.86
CA ASP A 147 32.72 -9.38 23.17
C ASP A 147 33.26 -8.99 24.56
N GLU A 148 34.50 -9.36 24.86
CA GLU A 148 35.19 -9.02 26.11
C GLU A 148 35.32 -7.51 26.36
N ASN A 149 35.23 -6.70 25.30
CA ASN A 149 35.25 -5.23 25.38
C ASN A 149 33.84 -4.64 25.60
N GLY A 150 32.82 -5.50 25.74
CA GLY A 150 31.43 -5.11 25.99
C GLY A 150 30.58 -5.06 24.72
N TYR A 151 29.42 -4.40 24.83
CA TYR A 151 28.44 -4.28 23.75
C TYR A 151 28.71 -3.04 22.90
N GLN A 152 28.97 -3.26 21.62
CA GLN A 152 29.33 -2.21 20.65
C GLN A 152 28.30 -2.23 19.51
N ALA A 153 27.30 -1.34 19.60
CA ALA A 153 26.31 -1.17 18.54
C ALA A 153 26.66 -0.03 17.60
N GLN A 154 26.35 -0.21 16.31
CA GLN A 154 26.44 0.81 15.28
C GLN A 154 25.09 0.94 14.58
N GLY A 155 24.70 2.17 14.28
CA GLY A 155 23.46 2.48 13.59
C GLY A 155 23.33 3.98 13.39
N SER A 156 22.60 4.40 12.35
CA SER A 156 22.39 5.82 12.01
C SER A 156 21.67 6.61 13.11
N HIS A 157 20.90 5.93 13.95
CA HIS A 157 20.14 6.50 15.07
C HIS A 157 20.94 6.50 16.39
N ILE A 158 22.12 5.88 16.44
CA ILE A 158 22.94 5.80 17.65
C ILE A 158 23.82 7.06 17.72
N PRO A 159 23.77 7.85 18.80
CA PRO A 159 24.64 9.01 18.96
C PRO A 159 26.12 8.60 18.93
N VAL A 160 26.88 9.21 18.02
CA VAL A 160 28.33 9.02 17.93
C VAL A 160 29.01 10.17 18.68
N PRO A 161 30.06 9.91 19.49
CA PRO A 161 30.83 10.98 20.11
C PRO A 161 31.42 11.91 19.04
N PRO A 162 31.59 13.22 19.34
CA PRO A 162 32.20 14.14 18.40
C PRO A 162 33.64 13.70 18.06
N PRO A 163 34.12 14.00 16.84
CA PRO A 163 35.48 13.67 16.45
C PRO A 163 36.50 14.37 17.35
N ILE A 164 37.67 13.76 17.51
CA ILE A 164 38.79 14.33 18.29
C ILE A 164 39.17 15.71 17.69
N PRO A 165 39.31 16.78 18.50
CA PRO A 165 39.69 18.11 18.02
C PRO A 165 41.03 18.13 17.27
N GLU A 166 41.10 18.94 16.21
CA GLU A 166 42.29 19.07 15.35
C GLU A 166 43.58 19.42 16.12
N LEU A 167 43.46 20.25 17.17
CA LEU A 167 44.59 20.62 18.03
C LEU A 167 45.23 19.40 18.70
N ILE A 168 44.43 18.42 19.09
CA ILE A 168 44.94 17.19 19.72
C ILE A 168 45.67 16.35 18.68
N LEU A 169 45.09 16.19 17.48
CA LEU A 169 45.75 15.48 16.37
C LEU A 169 47.10 16.12 16.01
N ARG A 170 47.14 17.45 15.93
CA ARG A 170 48.38 18.20 15.66
C ARG A 170 49.40 18.02 16.78
N SER A 171 48.96 18.03 18.03
CA SER A 171 49.83 17.81 19.18
C SER A 171 50.42 16.40 19.19
N LEU A 172 49.62 15.38 18.85
CA LEU A 172 50.07 13.99 18.73
C LEU A 172 51.06 13.81 17.57
N GLN A 173 50.81 14.43 16.41
CA GLN A 173 51.77 14.45 15.30
C GLN A 173 53.08 15.11 15.69
N TYR A 174 53.02 16.26 16.38
CA TYR A 174 54.23 16.93 16.86
C TYR A 174 55.04 16.03 17.81
N ILE A 175 54.39 15.36 18.77
CA ILE A 175 55.06 14.43 19.69
C ILE A 175 55.68 13.24 18.94
N ALA A 176 54.97 12.71 17.93
CA ALA A 176 55.48 11.61 17.11
C ALA A 176 56.70 12.01 16.26
N ASP A 177 56.70 13.23 15.72
CA ASP A 177 57.81 13.78 14.92
C ASP A 177 58.99 14.25 15.77
N HIS A 178 58.76 14.53 17.07
CA HIS A 178 59.76 15.00 18.02
C HIS A 178 59.86 14.04 19.21
N PRO A 179 60.29 12.78 19.00
CA PRO A 179 60.44 11.82 20.08
C PRO A 179 61.48 12.32 21.10
N PRO A 180 61.25 12.10 22.41
CA PRO A 180 62.24 12.47 23.42
C PRO A 180 63.55 11.72 23.18
N PRO A 181 64.71 12.36 23.40
CA PRO A 181 65.99 11.67 23.33
C PRO A 181 66.02 10.55 24.38
N ALA A 182 66.63 9.42 24.02
CA ALA A 182 66.76 8.29 24.94
C ALA A 182 67.49 8.73 26.21
N GLU A 183 66.79 8.70 27.35
CA GLU A 183 67.42 8.95 28.64
C GLU A 183 68.37 7.80 28.98
N TYR A 184 69.65 8.13 29.16
CA TYR A 184 70.63 7.18 29.68
C TYR A 184 70.48 7.10 31.21
N ILE A 185 69.80 6.06 31.69
CA ILE A 185 69.76 5.75 33.12
C ILE A 185 71.13 5.21 33.52
N LYS A 186 71.94 6.03 34.18
CA LYS A 186 73.18 5.58 34.80
C LYS A 186 72.80 4.65 35.96
N LYS A 187 72.92 3.34 35.74
CA LYS A 187 72.76 2.32 36.78
C LYS A 187 73.75 2.65 37.90
N THR A 188 73.28 3.26 38.96
CA THR A 188 74.07 3.44 40.18
C THR A 188 74.01 2.09 40.88
N VAL A 189 75.08 1.32 40.74
CA VAL A 189 75.28 0.11 41.55
C VAL A 189 75.41 0.59 42.99
N VAL A 190 74.38 0.33 43.79
CA VAL A 190 74.42 0.44 45.25
C VAL A 190 75.10 -0.79 45.80
#